data_AF-A0A853FXI0-F1
#
_entry.id   AF-A0A853FXI0-F1
#
_cell.length_a   1.000
_cell.length_b   1.000
_cell.length_c   1.000
_cell.angle_alpha   90.00
_cell.angle_beta   90.00
_cell.angle_gamma   90.00
#
_symmetry.space_group_name_H-M   'P 1'
#
loop_
_entity.id
_entity.type
_entity.pdbx_description
1 polymer ?
#
loop_
_entity_poly.entity_id
_entity_poly.type
_entity_poly.pdbx_seq_one_letter_code
_entity_poly.pdbx_strand_id
1 'polypeptide(L)' 'MASVPTPDEMRDLLATLLEGAAGGSHREWLRAIGPVEKLPTYLNIHCNWAVHPKGKPAERKAIEQAVAVVRAAHPYVAP' A
#
# COMPACT_ATOMS: atom_id res chain seq x y z
N MET A 1 -5.05 -17.34 -12.93
CA MET A 1 -4.42 -17.09 -11.62
C MET A 1 -4.10 -15.61 -11.57
N ALA A 2 -4.59 -14.85 -10.59
CA ALA A 2 -4.15 -13.46 -10.45
C ALA A 2 -2.65 -13.45 -10.17
N SER A 3 -1.88 -12.67 -10.94
CA SER A 3 -0.44 -12.51 -10.70
C SER A 3 -0.23 -11.89 -9.32
N VAL A 4 0.86 -12.25 -8.64
CA VAL A 4 1.28 -11.55 -7.44
C VAL A 4 1.68 -10.13 -7.85
N PRO A 5 1.13 -9.07 -7.24
CA PRO A 5 1.43 -7.70 -7.62
C PRO A 5 2.90 -7.34 -7.32
N THR A 6 3.44 -6.42 -8.10
CA THR A 6 4.71 -5.76 -7.80
C THR A 6 4.55 -4.71 -6.70
N PRO A 7 5.64 -4.24 -6.05
CA PRO A 7 5.56 -3.13 -5.10
C PRO A 7 4.94 -1.86 -5.71
N ASP A 8 5.20 -1.56 -6.98
CA ASP A 8 4.64 -0.39 -7.64
C ASP A 8 3.15 -0.56 -7.94
N GLU A 9 2.72 -1.75 -8.40
CA GLU A 9 1.29 -2.07 -8.55
C GLU A 9 0.56 -2.04 -7.20
N MET A 10 1.20 -2.49 -6.12
CA MET A 10 0.66 -2.41 -4.77
C MET A 10 0.48 -0.95 -4.33
N ARG A 11 1.45 -0.09 -4.65
CA ARG A 11 1.39 1.34 -4.36
C ARG A 11 0.27 2.04 -5.13
N ASP A 12 0.11 1.69 -6.40
CA ASP A 12 -0.93 2.22 -7.29
C ASP A 12 -2.34 1.77 -6.84
N LEU A 13 -2.47 0.50 -6.42
CA LEU A 13 -3.69 -0.04 -5.83
C LEU A 13 -4.09 0.74 -4.56
N LEU A 14 -3.12 1.00 -3.66
CA LEU A 14 -3.37 1.80 -2.45
C LEU A 14 -3.81 3.22 -2.80
N ALA A 15 -3.15 3.87 -3.76
CA ALA A 15 -3.51 5.22 -4.18
C ALA A 15 -4.90 5.30 -4.82
N THR A 16 -5.25 4.33 -5.67
CA THR A 16 -6.59 4.20 -6.26
C THR A 16 -7.67 4.03 -5.20
N LEU A 17 -7.42 3.15 -4.20
CA LEU A 17 -8.34 2.93 -3.10
C LEU A 17 -8.56 4.20 -2.27
N LEU A 18 -7.48 4.93 -1.96
CA LEU A 18 -7.53 6.16 -1.17
C LEU A 18 -8.22 7.30 -1.91
N GLU A 19 -7.97 7.46 -3.20
CA GLU A 19 -8.66 8.43 -4.04
C GLU A 19 -10.18 8.20 -4.03
N GLY A 20 -10.62 6.95 -4.17
CA GLY A 20 -12.04 6.60 -4.12
C GLY A 20 -12.66 6.73 -2.72
N ALA A 21 -11.94 6.40 -1.65
CA ALA A 21 -12.47 6.36 -0.29
C ALA A 21 -12.37 7.69 0.48
N ALA A 22 -11.34 8.48 0.20
CA ALA A 22 -11.00 9.69 0.95
C ALA A 22 -10.89 10.96 0.09
N GLY A 23 -11.11 10.86 -1.23
CA GLY A 23 -10.96 11.97 -2.17
C GLY A 23 -9.49 12.36 -2.37
N GLY A 24 -9.23 13.59 -2.78
CA GLY A 24 -7.87 14.03 -3.17
C GLY A 24 -7.46 13.46 -4.53
N SER A 25 -6.24 13.74 -4.98
CA SER A 25 -5.73 13.22 -6.25
C SER A 25 -4.85 11.99 -6.05
N HIS A 26 -4.89 11.07 -7.01
CA HIS A 26 -4.00 9.92 -7.07
C HIS A 26 -2.51 10.27 -6.83
N ARG A 27 -2.03 11.36 -7.44
CA ARG A 27 -0.64 11.82 -7.30
C ARG A 27 -0.30 12.26 -5.88
N GLU A 28 -1.23 12.86 -5.16
CA GLU A 28 -1.05 13.23 -3.75
C GLU A 28 -0.94 11.99 -2.88
N TRP A 29 -1.78 10.98 -3.13
CA TRP A 29 -1.71 9.71 -2.42
C TRP A 29 -0.42 8.95 -2.68
N LEU A 30 0.03 8.84 -3.93
CA LEU A 30 1.33 8.23 -4.24
C LEU A 30 2.47 8.92 -3.45
N ARG A 31 2.43 10.25 -3.32
CA ARG A 31 3.42 10.99 -2.53
C ARG A 31 3.31 10.69 -1.03
N ALA A 32 2.09 10.64 -0.50
CA ALA A 32 1.84 10.38 0.92
C ALA A 32 2.16 8.94 1.33
N ILE A 33 1.82 7.94 0.50
CA ILE A 33 2.14 6.52 0.73
C ILE A 33 3.67 6.31 0.74
N GLY A 34 4.37 6.96 -0.19
CA GLY A 34 5.78 6.68 -0.42
C GLY A 34 6.01 5.33 -1.11
N PRO A 35 7.26 4.84 -1.18
CA PRO A 35 7.55 3.56 -1.78
C PRO A 35 6.98 2.40 -0.95
N VAL A 36 6.52 1.35 -1.64
CA VAL A 36 6.24 0.06 -1.01
C VAL A 36 7.55 -0.72 -0.95
N GLU A 37 7.95 -1.09 0.25
CA GLU A 37 9.16 -1.87 0.50
C GLU A 37 8.82 -3.36 0.49
N LYS A 38 9.53 -4.14 -0.33
CA LYS A 38 9.47 -5.60 -0.27
C LYS A 38 10.36 -6.10 0.87
N LEU A 39 9.76 -6.83 1.80
CA LEU A 39 10.41 -7.46 2.93
C LEU A 39 10.77 -8.92 2.63
N PRO A 40 11.81 -9.48 3.28
CA PRO A 40 12.14 -10.89 3.15
C PRO A 40 10.98 -11.79 3.61
N THR A 41 10.46 -12.63 2.72
CA THR A 41 9.25 -13.45 2.98
C THR A 41 9.46 -14.47 4.09
N TYR A 42 10.67 -15.03 4.23
CA TYR A 42 10.96 -15.99 5.29
C TYR A 42 10.91 -15.39 6.71
N LEU A 43 11.10 -14.07 6.85
CA LEU A 43 10.92 -13.34 8.11
C LEU A 43 9.51 -12.76 8.26
N ASN A 44 8.77 -12.64 7.16
CA ASN A 44 7.50 -11.93 7.09
C ASN A 44 6.42 -12.81 6.44
N ILE A 45 6.12 -13.93 7.11
CA ILE A 45 5.26 -15.01 6.61
C ILE A 45 3.79 -14.65 6.44
N HIS A 46 3.34 -13.52 6.99
CA HIS A 46 1.94 -13.08 6.89
C HIS A 46 1.75 -11.94 5.89
N CYS A 47 2.80 -11.15 5.65
CA CYS A 47 2.80 -10.08 4.69
C CYS A 47 4.24 -9.67 4.37
N ASN A 48 4.66 -9.72 3.11
CA ASN A 48 6.04 -9.43 2.74
C ASN A 48 6.27 -7.98 2.27
N TRP A 49 5.43 -7.03 2.69
CA TRP A 49 5.59 -5.65 2.29
C TRP A 49 5.17 -4.63 3.37
N ALA A 50 5.83 -3.47 3.31
CA ALA A 50 5.55 -2.34 4.19
C ALA A 50 5.50 -1.03 3.41
N VAL A 51 4.84 -0.04 4.01
CA VAL A 51 4.90 1.36 3.59
C VAL A 51 5.32 2.19 4.77
N HIS A 52 5.95 3.34 4.49
CA HIS A 52 6.38 4.31 5.50
C HIS A 52 5.72 5.66 5.20
N PRO A 53 4.42 5.83 5.54
CA PRO A 53 3.64 6.97 5.09
C PRO A 53 4.21 8.29 5.59
N LYS A 54 4.21 9.27 4.69
CA LYS A 54 4.56 10.67 4.96
C LYS A 54 3.31 11.52 4.80
N GLY A 55 3.28 12.69 5.43
CA GLY A 55 2.14 13.61 5.35
C GLY A 55 1.48 13.88 6.69
N LYS A 56 0.28 14.44 6.63
CA LYS A 56 -0.53 14.91 7.76
C LYS A 56 -1.10 13.73 8.55
N PRO A 57 -1.46 13.91 9.83
CA PRO A 57 -2.05 12.84 10.65
C PRO A 57 -3.29 12.17 10.02
N ALA A 58 -4.14 12.94 9.34
CA ALA A 58 -5.32 12.40 8.66
C ALA A 58 -4.96 11.49 7.47
N GLU A 59 -3.97 11.88 6.66
CA GLU A 59 -3.49 11.07 5.53
C GLU A 59 -2.86 9.77 6.02
N ARG A 60 -2.03 9.82 7.07
CA ARG A 60 -1.41 8.63 7.67
C ARG A 60 -2.46 7.65 8.17
N LYS A 61 -3.49 8.15 8.88
CA LYS A 61 -4.59 7.33 9.36
C LYS A 61 -5.36 6.65 8.22
N ALA A 62 -5.65 7.39 7.14
CA ALA A 62 -6.31 6.81 5.97
C ALA A 62 -5.43 5.73 5.30
N ILE A 63 -4.13 5.98 5.16
CA ILE A 63 -3.18 5.01 4.60
C ILE A 63 -3.08 3.75 5.47
N GLU A 64 -2.99 3.88 6.79
CA GLU A 64 -2.97 2.73 7.71
C GLU A 64 -4.22 1.85 7.57
N GLN A 65 -5.40 2.46 7.41
CA GLN A 65 -6.66 1.75 7.18
C GLN A 65 -6.68 1.06 5.82
N ALA A 66 -6.25 1.75 4.75
CA ALA A 66 -6.15 1.17 3.41
C ALA A 66 -5.17 -0.01 3.37
N VAL A 67 -4.02 0.11 4.03
CA VAL A 67 -3.02 -0.95 4.15
C VAL A 67 -3.61 -2.18 4.83
N ALA A 68 -4.38 -2.03 5.91
CA ALA A 68 -5.01 -3.16 6.59
C ALA A 68 -5.97 -3.93 5.65
N VAL A 69 -6.78 -3.22 4.88
CA VAL A 69 -7.70 -3.82 3.89
C VAL A 69 -6.93 -4.53 2.79
N VAL A 70 -5.96 -3.84 2.18
CA VAL A 70 -5.21 -4.37 1.04
C VAL A 70 -4.35 -5.58 1.46
N ARG A 71 -3.76 -5.58 2.66
CA ARG A 71 -3.00 -6.74 3.17
C ARG A 71 -3.85 -7.99 3.33
N ALA A 72 -5.13 -7.85 3.69
CA ALA A 72 -6.03 -8.99 3.82
C ALA A 72 -6.27 -9.68 2.46
N ALA A 73 -6.26 -8.92 1.36
CA ALA A 73 -6.46 -9.44 0.00
C ALA A 73 -5.14 -9.81 -0.71
N HIS A 74 -4.08 -9.04 -0.46
CA HIS A 74 -2.80 -9.11 -1.16
C HIS A 74 -1.63 -9.07 -0.16
N PRO A 75 -1.39 -10.15 0.60
CA PRO A 75 -0.32 -10.19 1.59
C PRO A 75 1.09 -10.18 0.96
N TYR A 76 1.22 -10.57 -0.31
CA TYR A 76 2.51 -10.75 -0.96
C TYR A 76 2.70 -9.88 -2.19
N VAL A 77 3.91 -9.37 -2.36
CA VAL A 77 4.44 -8.76 -3.58
C VAL A 77 5.62 -9.55 -4.15
N ALA A 78 5.76 -9.54 -5.48
CA ALA A 78 6.87 -10.12 -6.23
C ALA A 78 7.64 -9.02 -6.98
N PRO A 79 8.91 -9.23 -7.38
CA PRO A 79 9.61 -8.25 -8.22
C PRO A 79 8.90 -8.03 -9.56
#